data_AF-A0A1W6S710-F1
#
_entry.id   AF-A0A1W6S710-F1
#
_cell.length_a   1.000
_cell.length_b   1.000
_cell.length_c   1.000
_cell.angle_alpha   90.00
_cell.angle_beta   90.00
_cell.angle_gamma   90.00
#
_symmetry.space_group_name_H-M   'P 1'
#
loop_
_entity.id
_entity.type
_entity.pdbx_description
1 polymer ?
#
loop_
_entity_poly.entity_id
_entity_poly.type
_entity_poly.pdbx_seq_one_letter_code
_entity_poly.pdbx_strand_id
1 'polypeptide(L)' 'LMYGKEDPWVGPFWGTRVKQQVPEAPYYQISPAGHCPHDEVPEVINYLLRGWLKNVESEGLVDLPFLDDPSYEEHGVSR' A
#
# COMPACT_ATOMS: atom_id res chain seq x y z
N LEU A 1 4.58 -2.18 0.11
CA LEU A 1 4.71 -0.76 -0.30
C LEU A 1 3.58 0.03 0.34
N MET A 2 3.89 1.01 1.18
CA MET A 2 2.90 1.89 1.83
C MET A 2 3.28 3.33 1.47
N TYR A 3 2.51 3.96 0.58
CA TYR A 3 2.78 5.31 0.07
C TYR A 3 1.70 6.27 0.55
N GLY A 4 2.07 7.48 0.96
CA GLY A 4 1.11 8.55 1.10
C GLY A 4 0.59 8.99 -0.27
N LYS A 5 -0.73 9.06 -0.42
CA LYS A 5 -1.38 9.44 -1.67
C LYS A 5 -1.10 10.89 -2.03
N GLU A 6 -0.90 11.73 -1.03
CA GLU A 6 -0.67 13.17 -1.15
C GLU A 6 0.82 13.55 -1.12
N ASP A 7 1.76 12.59 -1.26
CA ASP A 7 3.21 12.87 -1.25
C ASP A 7 3.61 13.84 -2.40
N PRO A 8 4.10 15.05 -2.07
CA PRO A 8 4.49 16.04 -3.08
C PRO A 8 5.87 15.78 -3.71
N TRP A 9 6.67 14.88 -3.14
CA TRP A 9 8.05 14.62 -3.55
C TRP A 9 8.17 13.29 -4.29
N VAL A 10 7.61 12.21 -3.72
CA VAL A 10 7.64 10.86 -4.29
C VAL A 10 6.23 10.32 -4.42
N GLY A 11 5.47 10.94 -5.33
CA GLY A 11 4.06 10.58 -5.53
C GLY A 11 3.82 9.11 -5.95
N PRO A 12 2.57 8.64 -5.88
CA PRO A 12 2.19 7.23 -6.10
C PRO A 12 2.62 6.62 -7.45
N PHE A 13 2.95 7.44 -8.45
CA PHE A 13 3.47 6.99 -9.74
C PHE A 13 4.71 6.09 -9.59
N TRP A 14 5.63 6.44 -8.69
CA TRP A 14 6.84 5.64 -8.44
C TRP A 14 6.51 4.33 -7.73
N GLY A 15 5.59 4.36 -6.77
CA GLY A 15 5.08 3.15 -6.12
C GLY A 15 4.46 2.16 -7.11
N THR A 16 3.68 2.66 -8.07
CA THR A 16 3.11 1.84 -9.16
C THR A 16 4.18 1.22 -10.03
N ARG A 17 5.25 1.96 -10.39
CA ARG A 17 6.37 1.39 -11.14
C ARG A 17 7.09 0.27 -10.39
N VAL A 18 7.29 0.40 -9.08
CA VAL A 18 7.88 -0.67 -8.27
C VAL A 18 6.96 -1.88 -8.24
N LYS A 19 5.64 -1.69 -8.06
CA LYS A 19 4.65 -2.76 -8.09
C LYS A 19 4.62 -3.52 -9.42
N GLN A 20 4.85 -2.85 -10.55
CA GLN A 20 4.99 -3.52 -11.85
C GLN A 20 6.22 -4.43 -11.94
N GLN A 21 7.31 -4.08 -11.26
CA GLN A 21 8.54 -4.89 -11.23
C GLN A 21 8.47 -6.00 -10.17
N VAL A 22 7.66 -5.81 -9.12
CA VAL A 22 7.51 -6.71 -7.96
C VAL A 22 6.01 -6.94 -7.71
N PRO A 23 5.33 -7.71 -8.58
CA PRO A 23 3.88 -7.85 -8.59
C PRO A 23 3.32 -8.54 -7.33
N GLU A 24 4.11 -9.32 -6.63
CA GLU A 24 3.76 -9.97 -5.36
C GLU A 24 3.77 -9.00 -4.18
N ALA A 25 4.51 -7.89 -4.26
CA ALA A 25 4.62 -6.96 -3.14
C ALA A 25 3.28 -6.23 -2.92
N PRO A 26 2.70 -6.25 -1.71
CA PRO A 26 1.47 -5.53 -1.43
C PRO A 26 1.67 -4.01 -1.64
N TYR A 27 0.67 -3.31 -2.18
CA TYR A 27 0.75 -1.88 -2.44
C TYR A 27 -0.47 -1.14 -1.89
N TYR A 28 -0.21 -0.21 -0.97
CA TYR A 28 -1.20 0.65 -0.34
C TYR A 28 -0.91 2.11 -0.68
N GLN A 29 -1.94 2.83 -1.12
CA GLN A 29 -1.95 4.28 -1.19
C GLN A 29 -2.81 4.80 -0.04
N ILE A 30 -2.21 5.60 0.83
CA ILE A 30 -2.77 5.97 2.13
C ILE A 30 -3.16 7.44 2.09
N SER A 31 -4.40 7.74 2.45
CA SER A 31 -4.94 9.09 2.53
C SER A 31 -5.70 9.25 3.85
N PRO A 32 -5.59 10.38 4.56
CA PRO A 32 -4.78 11.56 4.21
C PRO A 32 -3.32 11.41 4.70
N ALA A 33 -2.35 11.27 3.79
CA ALA A 33 -0.92 11.22 4.14
C ALA A 33 -0.01 11.66 2.98
N GLY A 34 1.00 12.45 3.31
CA GLY A 34 2.05 12.90 2.40
C GLY A 34 3.29 12.01 2.42
N HIS A 35 4.46 12.64 2.49
CA HIS A 35 5.76 11.97 2.32
C HIS A 35 6.13 11.03 3.47
N CYS A 36 5.70 11.34 4.69
CA CYS A 36 6.04 10.57 5.89
C CYS A 36 4.78 9.96 6.48
N PRO A 37 4.12 9.01 5.80
CA PRO A 37 2.84 8.46 6.26
C PRO A 37 2.95 7.79 7.63
N HIS A 38 4.15 7.33 8.00
CA HIS A 38 4.43 6.73 9.31
C HIS A 38 4.40 7.75 10.46
N ASP A 39 4.69 9.03 10.19
CA ASP A 39 4.61 10.11 11.17
C ASP A 39 3.24 10.80 11.12
N GLU A 40 2.63 10.89 9.93
CA GLU A 40 1.37 11.59 9.70
C GLU A 40 0.14 10.77 10.14
N VAL A 41 0.13 9.46 9.85
CA VAL A 41 -0.95 8.52 10.19
C VAL A 41 -0.39 7.23 10.82
N PRO A 42 0.32 7.34 11.96
CA PRO A 42 1.02 6.21 12.58
C PRO A 42 0.10 5.04 12.92
N GLU A 43 -1.17 5.29 13.25
CA GLU A 43 -2.13 4.23 13.58
C GLU A 43 -2.40 3.32 12.37
N VAL A 44 -2.59 3.92 11.19
CA VAL A 44 -2.84 3.20 9.94
C VAL A 44 -1.58 2.42 9.53
N ILE A 45 -0.42 3.07 9.55
CA ILE A 45 0.84 2.43 9.18
C ILE A 45 1.18 1.28 10.13
N ASN A 46 1.06 1.48 11.45
CA ASN A 46 1.34 0.44 12.42
C ASN A 46 0.37 -0.75 12.29
N TYR A 47 -0.90 -0.49 11.98
CA TYR A 47 -1.87 -1.55 11.72
C TYR A 47 -1.47 -2.39 10.50
N LEU A 48 -1.16 -1.74 9.37
CA LEU A 48 -0.74 -2.42 8.14
C LEU A 48 0.59 -3.17 8.33
N LEU A 49 1.57 -2.58 9.01
CA LEU A 49 2.87 -3.22 9.28
C LEU A 49 2.73 -4.46 10.17
N ARG A 50 1.90 -4.40 11.21
CA ARG A 50 1.62 -5.57 12.07
C ARG A 50 0.87 -6.66 11.31
N GLY A 51 -0.07 -6.29 10.44
CA GLY A 51 -0.75 -7.23 9.55
C GLY A 51 0.22 -7.92 8.60
N TRP A 52 1.11 -7.14 7.97
CA TRP A 52 2.17 -7.67 7.12
C TRP A 52 3.13 -8.61 7.87
N LEU A 53 3.57 -8.24 9.06
CA LEU A 53 4.44 -9.09 9.88
C LEU A 53 3.77 -10.43 10.20
N LYS A 54 2.49 -10.41 10.62
CA LYS A 54 1.72 -11.63 10.89
C LYS A 54 1.55 -12.51 9.66
N ASN A 55 1.27 -11.90 8.50
CA ASN A 55 1.17 -12.63 7.23
C ASN A 55 2.49 -13.37 6.94
N VAL A 56 3.63 -12.68 7.04
CA VAL A 56 4.97 -13.27 6.82
C VAL A 56 5.28 -14.36 7.84
N GLU A 57 5.07 -14.11 9.14
CA GLU A 57 5.31 -15.09 10.21
C GLU A 57 4.43 -16.34 10.08
N SER A 58 3.25 -16.19 9.50
CA SER A 58 2.31 -17.28 9.25
C SER A 58 2.51 -17.98 7.90
N GLU A 59 3.58 -17.64 7.16
CA GLU A 59 3.84 -18.14 5.80
C GLU A 59 2.65 -17.92 4.84
N GLY A 60 1.94 -16.80 5.01
CA GLY A 60 0.80 -16.42 4.18
C GLY A 60 -0.55 -17.01 4.59
N LEU A 61 -0.64 -17.75 5.70
CA LEU A 61 -1.92 -18.29 6.21
C LEU A 61 -2.87 -17.21 6.74
N VAL A 62 -2.33 -16.07 7.18
CA VAL A 62 -3.10 -14.90 7.60
C VAL A 62 -3.07 -13.87 6.48
N ASP A 63 -4.24 -13.50 5.96
CA ASP A 63 -4.33 -12.51 4.89
C ASP A 63 -3.83 -11.12 5.31
N LEU A 64 -3.35 -10.38 4.32
CA LEU A 64 -2.95 -9.00 4.50
C LEU A 64 -4.18 -8.09 4.67
N PRO A 65 -4.14 -7.13 5.61
CA PRO A 65 -5.29 -6.26 5.85
C PRO A 65 -5.61 -5.38 4.64
N PHE A 66 -6.90 -5.24 4.35
CA PHE A 66 -7.43 -4.33 3.32
C PHE A 66 -6.83 -4.54 1.92
N LEU A 67 -6.35 -5.74 1.62
CA LEU A 67 -6.05 -6.18 0.26
C LEU A 67 -7.14 -7.12 -0.21
N ASP A 68 -8.25 -6.55 -0.65
CA ASP A 68 -9.23 -7.29 -1.43
C ASP A 68 -8.79 -7.18 -2.91
N ASP A 69 -8.31 -8.27 -3.51
CA ASP A 69 -8.03 -8.34 -4.94
C ASP A 69 -9.24 -8.93 -5.68
N PRO A 70 -9.92 -8.12 -6.49
CA PRO A 70 -10.40 -8.64 -7.75
C PRO A 70 -10.20 -7.57 -8.83
N SER A 71 -9.09 -7.69 -9.57
CA SER A 71 -8.74 -6.83 -10.71
C SER A 71 -8.28 -5.42 -10.32
N TYR A 72 -7.07 -5.09 -10.76
CA TYR A 72 -6.86 -3.77 -11.33
C TYR A 72 -7.93 -3.60 -12.41
N GLU A 73 -9.08 -3.03 -12.06
CA GLU A 73 -10.04 -2.59 -13.06
C GLU A 73 -9.25 -1.80 -14.08
N GLU A 74 -9.28 -2.32 -15.30
CA GLU A 74 -8.94 -1.60 -16.51
C GLU A 74 -9.49 -0.17 -16.40
N HIS A 75 -8.82 0.74 -17.11
CA HIS A 75 -9.22 2.13 -17.31
C HIS A 75 -8.57 3.12 -16.36
N GLY A 76 -7.47 3.70 -16.87
CA GLY A 76 -7.39 5.15 -16.86
C GLY A 76 -8.63 5.73 -17.54
N VAL A 77 -9.72 5.92 -16.79
CA VAL A 77 -10.82 6.82 -17.10
C VAL A 77 -11.35 7.37 -15.78
N SER A 78 -11.35 8.71 -15.68
CA SER A 78 -12.00 9.48 -14.62
C SER A 78 -13.42 9.04 -14.32
N ARG A 79 -13.79 9.14 -13.04
CA ARG A 79 -14.97 9.94 -12.68
C ARG A 79 -14.70 10.76 -11.44
#